data_AF-A0A0L0UNJ7-F1
#
_entry.id   AF-A0A0L0UNJ7-F1
#
_cell.length_a   1.000
_cell.length_b   1.000
_cell.length_c   1.000
_cell.angle_alpha   90.00
_cell.angle_beta   90.00
_cell.angle_gamma   90.00
#
_symmetry.space_group_name_H-M   'P 1'
#
loop_
_entity.id
_entity.type
_entity.pdbx_description
1 polymer ?
#
loop_
_entity_poly.entity_id
_entity_poly.type
_entity_poly.pdbx_seq_one_letter_code
_entity_poly.pdbx_strand_id
1 'polypeptide(L)'
;MNICKKDIIDKEFTVDYKGYDSKEVDLFLDLVATNYEILEEFVNKLKKQNAILENNNYKLLKEIDVLKTQILVLKQEKQKLEEKGVENVDIITRLSKLESIVHEE
;
A
#
# COMPACT_ATOMS: atom_id res chain seq x y z
N MET A 1 -18.41 -7.30 -20.94
CA MET A 1 -19.63 -6.48 -20.93
C MET A 1 -19.83 -6.06 -19.49
N ASN A 2 -19.49 -4.81 -19.14
CA ASN A 2 -19.72 -4.30 -17.78
C ASN A 2 -21.04 -3.52 -17.83
N ILE A 3 -21.99 -3.96 -17.03
CA ILE A 3 -23.28 -3.28 -16.84
C ILE A 3 -23.08 -2.34 -15.65
N CYS A 4 -23.31 -1.04 -15.84
CA CYS A 4 -23.29 -0.06 -14.75
C CYS A 4 -24.64 -0.04 -14.04
N LYS A 5 -24.70 0.46 -12.79
CA LYS A 5 -25.96 0.64 -12.04
C LYS A 5 -27.05 1.32 -12.88
N LYS A 6 -26.66 2.36 -13.61
CA LYS A 6 -27.57 3.11 -14.48
C LYS A 6 -28.19 2.22 -15.58
N ASP A 7 -27.40 1.33 -16.16
CA ASP A 7 -27.86 0.41 -17.20
C ASP A 7 -28.84 -0.64 -16.65
N ILE A 8 -28.82 -0.92 -15.34
CA ILE A 8 -29.75 -1.82 -14.66
C ILE A 8 -31.09 -1.11 -14.44
N ILE A 9 -31.06 0.16 -14.03
CA ILE A 9 -32.26 0.97 -13.76
C ILE A 9 -32.97 1.34 -15.06
N ASP A 10 -32.22 1.71 -16.10
CA ASP A 10 -32.77 2.13 -17.39
C ASP A 10 -33.19 0.92 -18.27
N LYS A 11 -33.18 -0.30 -17.72
CA LYS A 11 -33.47 -1.53 -18.47
C LYS A 11 -34.96 -1.74 -18.63
N GLU A 12 -35.46 -1.49 -19.83
CA GLU A 12 -36.84 -1.86 -20.20
C GLU A 12 -36.93 -3.33 -20.62
N PHE A 13 -37.87 -4.07 -20.03
CA PHE A 13 -38.20 -5.44 -20.42
C PHE A 13 -39.47 -5.50 -21.25
N THR A 14 -39.45 -6.30 -22.32
CA THR A 14 -40.67 -6.64 -23.06
C THR A 14 -41.50 -7.63 -22.28
N VAL A 15 -42.78 -7.32 -22.07
CA VAL A 15 -43.73 -8.22 -21.38
C VAL A 15 -44.24 -9.27 -22.38
N ASP A 16 -44.00 -10.55 -22.08
CA ASP A 16 -44.51 -11.68 -22.84
C ASP A 16 -45.63 -12.38 -22.06
N TYR A 17 -46.50 -13.13 -22.74
CA TYR A 17 -47.73 -13.73 -22.18
C TYR A 17 -47.48 -14.78 -21.07
N LYS A 18 -46.21 -15.18 -20.87
CA LYS A 18 -45.70 -16.01 -19.76
C LYS A 18 -44.47 -15.36 -19.09
N GLY A 19 -44.55 -14.06 -18.81
CA GLY A 19 -43.49 -13.31 -18.14
C GLY A 19 -43.59 -13.30 -16.61
N TYR A 20 -42.52 -12.82 -15.98
CA TYR A 20 -42.53 -12.43 -14.57
C TYR A 20 -43.33 -11.13 -14.40
N ASP A 21 -43.90 -10.92 -13.20
CA ASP A 21 -44.59 -9.66 -12.89
C ASP A 21 -43.58 -8.51 -12.95
N SER A 22 -43.87 -7.50 -13.78
CA SER A 22 -43.03 -6.31 -13.94
C SER A 22 -42.71 -5.64 -12.60
N LYS A 23 -43.64 -5.65 -11.64
CA LYS A 23 -43.40 -5.05 -10.32
C LYS A 23 -42.39 -5.83 -9.48
N GLU A 24 -42.41 -7.16 -9.56
CA GLU A 24 -41.47 -8.01 -8.84
C GLU A 24 -40.06 -7.88 -9.44
N VAL A 25 -39.99 -7.78 -10.77
CA VAL A 25 -38.74 -7.52 -11.48
C VAL A 25 -38.16 -6.15 -11.10
N ASP A 26 -38.97 -5.09 -11.08
CA ASP A 26 -38.52 -3.75 -10.68
C ASP A 26 -37.96 -3.73 -9.26
N LEU A 27 -38.69 -4.33 -8.29
CA LEU A 27 -38.23 -4.42 -6.90
C LEU A 27 -36.90 -5.20 -6.78
N PHE A 28 -36.74 -6.27 -7.56
CA PHE A 28 -35.51 -7.02 -7.60
C PHE A 28 -34.36 -6.22 -8.23
N LEU A 29 -34.64 -5.45 -9.29
CA LEU A 29 -33.64 -4.59 -9.91
C LEU A 29 -33.18 -3.46 -9.00
N ASP A 30 -34.07 -2.87 -8.20
CA ASP A 30 -33.70 -1.87 -7.19
C ASP A 30 -32.71 -2.46 -6.15
N LEU A 31 -32.97 -3.69 -5.70
CA LEU A 31 -32.07 -4.40 -4.79
C LEU A 31 -30.73 -4.69 -5.44
N VAL A 32 -30.72 -5.16 -6.68
CA VAL A 32 -29.49 -5.44 -7.44
C VAL A 32 -28.70 -4.15 -7.65
N ALA A 33 -29.34 -3.06 -8.04
CA ALA A 33 -28.72 -1.75 -8.22
C ALA A 33 -28.06 -1.24 -6.93
N THR A 34 -28.73 -1.42 -5.78
CA THR A 34 -28.18 -1.07 -4.47
C THR A 34 -26.94 -1.90 -4.13
N ASN A 35 -26.99 -3.21 -4.39
CA ASN A 35 -25.83 -4.09 -4.18
C ASN A 35 -24.66 -3.71 -5.08
N TYR A 36 -24.91 -3.29 -6.33
CA TYR A 36 -23.85 -2.81 -7.22
C TYR A 36 -23.16 -1.54 -6.69
N GLU A 37 -23.90 -0.59 -6.11
CA GLU A 37 -23.28 0.59 -5.47
C GLU A 37 -22.38 0.20 -4.32
N ILE A 38 -22.88 -0.67 -3.43
CA ILE A 38 -22.13 -1.15 -2.28
C ILE A 38 -20.85 -1.87 -2.74
N LEU A 39 -20.96 -2.73 -3.76
CA LEU A 39 -19.81 -3.43 -4.33
C LEU A 39 -18.80 -2.46 -4.94
N GLU A 40 -19.26 -1.43 -5.66
CA GLU A 40 -18.38 -0.41 -6.23
C GLU A 40 -17.64 0.37 -5.15
N GLU A 41 -18.33 0.76 -4.07
CA GLU A 41 -17.71 1.39 -2.90
C GLU A 41 -16.65 0.49 -2.26
N PHE A 42 -16.95 -0.80 -2.05
CA PHE A 42 -16.00 -1.76 -1.50
C PHE A 42 -14.77 -1.94 -2.40
N VAL A 43 -14.97 -2.08 -3.71
CA VAL A 43 -13.88 -2.18 -4.68
C VAL A 43 -13.01 -0.93 -4.64
N ASN A 44 -13.62 0.26 -4.60
CA ASN A 44 -12.88 1.52 -4.52
C ASN A 44 -12.11 1.65 -3.20
N LYS A 45 -12.70 1.23 -2.09
CA LYS A 45 -12.04 1.18 -0.77
C LYS A 45 -10.84 0.24 -0.78
N LEU A 46 -11.00 -0.97 -1.32
CA LEU A 46 -9.93 -1.95 -1.45
C LEU A 46 -8.80 -1.45 -2.34
N LYS A 47 -9.13 -0.85 -3.51
CA LYS A 47 -8.13 -0.23 -4.39
C LYS A 47 -7.33 0.87 -3.68
N LYS A 48 -8.00 1.74 -2.93
CA LYS A 48 -7.32 2.78 -2.12
C LYS A 48 -6.40 2.18 -1.07
N GLN A 49 -6.87 1.17 -0.33
CA GLN A 49 -6.03 0.48 0.66
C GLN A 49 -4.82 -0.19 0.03
N ASN A 50 -5.01 -0.85 -1.12
CA ASN A 50 -3.92 -1.51 -1.83
C ASN A 50 -2.87 -0.51 -2.31
N ALA A 51 -3.29 0.63 -2.87
CA ALA A 51 -2.38 1.70 -3.28
C ALA A 51 -1.58 2.29 -2.10
N ILE A 52 -2.21 2.44 -0.92
CA ILE A 52 -1.53 2.89 0.29
C ILE A 52 -0.49 1.86 0.74
N LEU A 53 -0.85 0.57 0.76
CA LEU A 53 0.05 -0.52 1.14
C LEU A 53 1.23 -0.64 0.18
N GLU A 54 1.00 -0.55 -1.12
CA GLU A 54 2.06 -0.54 -2.14
C GLU A 54 3.04 0.62 -1.94
N ASN A 55 2.53 1.83 -1.67
CA ASN A 55 3.36 2.99 -1.39
C ASN A 55 4.20 2.81 -0.11
N ASN A 56 3.60 2.27 0.95
CA ASN A 56 4.31 1.98 2.19
C ASN A 56 5.39 0.91 2.00
N ASN A 57 5.09 -0.17 1.29
CA ASN A 57 6.08 -1.19 0.92
C ASN A 57 7.23 -0.59 0.12
N TYR A 58 6.93 0.27 -0.84
CA TYR A 58 7.97 0.95 -1.64
C TYR A 58 8.87 1.84 -0.77
N LYS A 59 8.30 2.60 0.18
CA LYS A 59 9.06 3.41 1.13
C LYS A 59 9.95 2.56 2.03
N LEU A 60 9.40 1.46 2.58
CA LEU A 60 10.16 0.55 3.44
C LEU A 60 11.29 -0.14 2.67
N LEU A 61 11.06 -0.57 1.43
CA LEU A 61 12.11 -1.14 0.58
C LEU A 61 13.25 -0.14 0.35
N LYS A 62 12.93 1.14 0.08
CA LYS A 62 13.95 2.20 -0.03
C LYS A 62 14.73 2.40 1.25
N GLU A 63 14.05 2.43 2.40
CA GLU A 63 14.70 2.60 3.70
C GLU A 63 15.65 1.41 3.99
N ILE A 64 15.21 0.19 3.67
CA ILE A 64 16.04 -1.01 3.77
C ILE A 64 17.29 -0.89 2.89
N ASP A 65 17.18 -0.41 1.65
CA ASP A 65 18.34 -0.27 0.75
C ASP A 65 19.32 0.81 1.22
N VAL A 66 18.81 1.92 1.77
CA VAL A 66 19.64 2.96 2.40
C VAL A 66 20.38 2.39 3.61
N LEU A 67 19.68 1.70 4.52
CA LEU A 67 20.27 1.10 5.71
C LEU A 67 21.30 0.03 5.36
N LYS A 68 21.03 -0.82 4.36
CA LYS A 68 22.00 -1.81 3.86
C LYS A 68 23.27 -1.13 3.36
N THR A 69 23.14 -0.03 2.61
CA THR A 69 24.29 0.73 2.10
C THR A 69 25.10 1.34 3.24
N GLN A 70 24.44 1.92 4.25
CA GLN A 70 25.09 2.46 5.44
C GLN A 70 25.84 1.36 6.21
N ILE A 71 25.23 0.19 6.40
CA ILE A 71 25.88 -0.96 7.07
C ILE A 71 27.11 -1.42 6.28
N LEU A 72 27.05 -1.46 4.95
CA LEU A 72 28.19 -1.83 4.11
C LEU A 72 29.34 -0.83 4.26
N VAL A 73 29.05 0.47 4.23
CA VAL A 73 30.07 1.53 4.43
C VAL A 73 30.70 1.40 5.82
N LEU A 74 29.89 1.29 6.87
CA LEU A 74 30.37 1.15 8.25
C LEU A 74 31.21 -0.13 8.44
N LYS A 75 30.85 -1.24 7.80
CA LYS A 75 31.65 -2.48 7.82
C LYS A 75 33.00 -2.29 7.13
N GLN A 76 33.03 -1.59 5.99
CA GLN A 76 34.29 -1.30 5.29
C GLN A 76 35.19 -0.35 6.10
N GLU A 77 34.61 0.66 6.75
CA GLU A 77 35.36 1.54 7.66
C GLU A 77 35.93 0.78 8.85
N LYS A 78 35.12 -0.09 9.47
CA LYS A 78 35.58 -0.96 10.56
C LYS A 78 36.74 -1.86 10.12
N GLN A 79 36.63 -2.52 8.97
CA GLN A 79 37.69 -3.38 8.45
C GLN A 79 39.00 -2.61 8.19
N LYS A 80 38.91 -1.40 7.59
CA LYS A 80 40.09 -0.55 7.38
C LYS A 80 40.77 -0.09 8.67
N LEU A 81 40.01 0.07 9.75
CA LEU A 81 40.52 0.46 11.06
C LEU A 81 41.14 -0.72 11.81
N GLU A 82 40.56 -1.92 11.67
CA GLU A 82 41.13 -3.18 12.18
C GLU A 82 42.45 -3.53 11.47
N GLU A 83 42.53 -3.35 10.14
CA GLU A 83 43.77 -3.54 9.35
C GLU A 83 44.90 -2.58 9.76
N LYS A 84 44.57 -1.42 10.36
CA LYS A 84 45.54 -0.48 10.92
C LYS A 84 46.02 -0.85 12.34
N GLY A 85 45.60 -2.01 12.87
CA GLY A 85 46.07 -2.54 14.15
C GLY A 85 45.49 -1.85 15.38
N VAL A 86 44.36 -1.14 15.23
CA VAL A 86 43.69 -0.48 16.34
C VAL A 86 42.73 -1.48 16.98
N GLU A 87 43.11 -2.17 18.06
CA GLU A 87 42.21 -3.11 18.77
C GLU A 87 40.96 -2.42 19.39
N ASN A 88 40.98 -1.08 19.51
CA ASN A 88 39.93 -0.28 20.14
C ASN A 88 39.09 0.55 19.16
N VAL A 89 38.89 0.08 17.91
CA VAL A 89 38.08 0.77 16.88
C VAL A 89 36.69 1.14 17.41
N ASP A 90 36.01 0.21 18.07
CA ASP A 90 34.63 0.42 18.56
C ASP A 90 34.57 1.53 19.64
N ILE A 91 35.64 1.72 20.43
CA ILE A 91 35.73 2.79 21.44
C ILE A 91 35.87 4.14 20.75
N ILE A 92 36.78 4.25 19.78
CA ILE A 92 37.02 5.51 19.04
C ILE A 92 35.79 5.91 18.24
N THR A 93 35.14 4.95 17.55
CA THR A 93 33.96 5.24 16.74
C THR A 93 32.78 5.71 17.60
N ARG A 94 32.61 5.12 18.79
CA ARG A 94 31.58 5.52 19.76
C ARG A 94 31.90 6.88 20.41
N LEU A 95 33.17 7.16 20.67
CA LEU A 95 33.64 8.47 21.15
C LEU A 95 33.39 9.56 20.09
N SER A 96 33.77 9.36 18.82
CA SER A 96 33.52 10.35 17.77
C SER A 96 32.03 10.61 17.53
N LYS A 97 31.17 9.58 17.68
CA LYS A 97 29.73 9.74 17.58
C LYS A 97 29.15 10.54 18.75
N LEU A 98 29.69 10.34 19.95
CA LEU A 98 29.36 11.15 21.14
C LEU A 98 29.85 12.59 20.99
N GLU A 99 31.06 12.80 20.48
CA GLU A 99 31.60 14.15 20.20
C GLU A 99 30.75 14.89 19.18
N SER A 100 30.32 14.24 18.10
CA SER A 100 29.43 14.84 17.09
C SER A 100 28.09 15.29 17.68
N ILE A 101 27.48 14.49 18.54
CA ILE A 101 26.19 14.83 19.18
C ILE A 101 26.37 15.98 20.17
N VAL A 102 27.50 16.03 20.88
CA VAL A 102 27.81 17.07 21.86
C VAL A 102 28.24 18.39 21.20
N HIS A 103 28.80 18.36 19.99
CA HIS A 103 29.18 19.56 19.23
C HIS A 103 28.04 20.14 18.36
N GLU A 104 26.92 19.43 18.23
CA GLU A 104 25.72 19.95 17.56
C GLU A 104 24.78 20.77 18.48
N GLU A 105 25.15 20.94 19.77
CA GLU A 105 24.61 21.95 20.70
C GLU A 105 25.51 23.19 20.79
#